data_AF-A0A842UUD7-F1
#
_entry.id   AF-A0A842UUD7-F1
#
_cell.length_a   1.000
_cell.length_b   1.000
_cell.length_c   1.000
_cell.angle_alpha   90.00
_cell.angle_beta   90.00
_cell.angle_gamma   90.00
#
_symmetry.space_group_name_H-M   'P 1'
#
loop_
_entity.id
_entity.type
_entity.pdbx_description
1 polymer ?
#
loop_
_entity_poly.entity_id
_entity_poly.type
_entity_poly.pdbx_seq_one_letter_code
_entity_poly.pdbx_strand_id
1 'polypeptide(L)'
;MSVKEVLWRDIIFRYFFRFLYITGLTLIVPYLFTSEIPEEIWFMALSQRVILYIAAVLVIISLLGMMWAKKDLGKALQSMGLMTLIPGFISLLVTLYGQDVFMEYITRYEWSTRLEPVINIYLQSSLPKLWILTMSFVVLGVVLFIIGMLMRE
;
A
#
# COMPACT_ATOMS: atom_id res chain seq x y z
N MET A 1 11.47 -36.00 -8.15
CA MET A 1 11.43 -34.54 -8.41
C MET A 1 12.85 -34.07 -8.55
N SER A 2 13.23 -33.47 -9.68
CA SER A 2 14.62 -33.04 -9.90
C SER A 2 14.94 -31.81 -9.03
N VAL A 3 16.22 -31.62 -8.69
CA VAL A 3 16.69 -30.45 -7.92
C VAL A 3 16.25 -29.13 -8.58
N LYS A 4 16.17 -29.09 -9.91
CA LYS A 4 15.69 -27.93 -10.68
C LYS A 4 14.21 -27.66 -10.42
N GLU A 5 13.36 -28.68 -10.38
CA GLU A 5 11.91 -28.53 -10.17
C GLU A 5 11.59 -27.94 -8.78
N VAL A 6 12.32 -28.39 -7.75
CA VAL A 6 12.15 -27.86 -6.39
C VAL A 6 12.58 -26.39 -6.31
N LEU A 7 13.72 -26.04 -6.92
CA LEU A 7 14.19 -24.66 -7.01
C LEU A 7 13.20 -23.73 -7.74
N TRP A 8 12.69 -24.16 -8.89
CA TRP A 8 11.72 -23.37 -9.66
C TRP A 8 10.42 -23.16 -8.91
N ARG A 9 9.89 -24.20 -8.25
CA ARG A 9 8.69 -24.09 -7.42
C ARG A 9 8.89 -23.07 -6.30
N ASP A 10 10.00 -23.13 -5.59
CA ASP A 10 10.29 -22.22 -4.47
C ASP A 10 10.47 -20.77 -4.93
N ILE A 11 10.98 -20.55 -6.15
CA ILE A 11 11.11 -19.23 -6.75
C ILE A 11 9.73 -18.67 -7.11
N ILE A 12 8.93 -19.44 -7.86
CA ILE A 12 7.58 -19.04 -8.29
C ILE A 12 6.71 -18.73 -7.07
N PHE A 13 6.74 -19.60 -6.05
CA PHE A 13 5.98 -19.43 -4.82
C PHE A 13 6.34 -18.10 -4.11
N ARG A 14 7.64 -17.78 -4.01
CA ARG A 14 8.10 -16.52 -3.41
C ARG A 14 7.64 -15.29 -4.20
N TYR A 15 7.72 -15.32 -5.53
CA TYR A 15 7.25 -14.20 -6.36
C TYR A 15 5.73 -14.04 -6.29
N PHE A 16 4.98 -15.14 -6.24
CA PHE A 16 3.54 -15.13 -6.11
C PHE A 16 3.08 -14.43 -4.82
N PHE A 17 3.62 -14.77 -3.65
CA PHE A 17 3.22 -14.08 -2.42
C PHE A 17 3.70 -12.63 -2.35
N ARG A 18 4.85 -12.29 -2.94
CA ARG A 18 5.28 -10.89 -3.08
C ARG A 18 4.30 -10.09 -3.93
N PHE A 19 3.83 -10.69 -5.03
CA PHE A 19 2.82 -10.09 -5.89
C PHE A 19 1.49 -9.89 -5.14
N LEU A 20 1.02 -10.89 -4.40
CA LEU A 20 -0.18 -10.76 -3.56
C LEU A 20 -0.03 -9.67 -2.50
N TYR A 21 1.15 -9.58 -1.87
CA TYR A 21 1.44 -8.55 -0.87
C TYR A 21 1.37 -7.14 -1.45
N ILE A 22 2.08 -6.90 -2.56
CA ILE A 22 2.08 -5.60 -3.25
C ILE A 22 0.68 -5.26 -3.77
N THR A 23 -0.06 -6.24 -4.29
CA THR A 23 -1.44 -6.04 -4.76
C THR A 23 -2.35 -5.66 -3.60
N GLY A 24 -2.25 -6.35 -2.46
CA GLY A 24 -3.00 -6.03 -1.26
C GLY A 24 -2.70 -4.62 -0.74
N LEU A 25 -1.42 -4.23 -0.68
CA LEU A 25 -1.02 -2.87 -0.31
C LEU A 25 -1.55 -1.82 -1.30
N THR A 26 -1.44 -2.08 -2.60
CA THR A 26 -1.90 -1.18 -3.66
C THR A 26 -3.42 -0.98 -3.61
N LEU A 27 -4.19 -2.02 -3.28
CA LEU A 27 -5.66 -1.94 -3.17
C LEU A 27 -6.15 -1.05 -2.02
N ILE A 28 -5.28 -0.71 -1.07
CA ILE A 28 -5.62 0.28 -0.03
C ILE A 28 -5.74 1.68 -0.64
N VAL A 29 -5.02 1.98 -1.71
CA VAL A 29 -5.08 3.28 -2.42
C VAL A 29 -6.48 3.56 -2.98
N PRO A 30 -7.06 2.74 -3.89
CA PRO A 30 -8.41 2.98 -4.40
C PRO A 30 -9.49 2.93 -3.31
N TYR A 31 -9.28 2.16 -2.23
CA TYR A 31 -10.15 2.23 -1.05
C TYR A 31 -10.18 3.64 -0.44
N LEU A 32 -9.03 4.30 -0.27
CA LEU A 32 -8.99 5.67 0.23
C LEU A 32 -9.70 6.66 -0.69
N PHE A 33 -9.46 6.57 -2.00
CA PHE A 33 -10.14 7.42 -2.98
C PHE A 33 -11.66 7.24 -2.96
N THR A 34 -12.12 6.01 -2.83
CA THR A 34 -13.56 5.72 -2.83
C THR A 34 -14.23 6.05 -1.51
N SER A 35 -13.51 6.01 -0.37
CA SER A 35 -14.04 6.31 0.96
C SER A 35 -14.52 7.75 1.18
N GLU A 36 -14.21 8.67 0.25
CA GLU A 36 -14.69 10.06 0.27
C GLU A 36 -16.07 10.24 -0.36
N ILE A 37 -16.57 9.22 -1.07
CA ILE A 37 -17.87 9.31 -1.75
C ILE A 37 -18.97 9.15 -0.69
N PRO A 38 -19.98 10.06 -0.64
CA PRO A 38 -21.08 9.98 0.32
C PRO A 38 -21.73 8.60 0.34
N GLU A 39 -21.94 8.04 1.54
CA GLU A 39 -22.53 6.70 1.74
C GLU A 39 -23.95 6.56 1.16
N GLU A 40 -24.58 7.70 0.84
CA GLU A 40 -25.89 7.82 0.17
C GLU A 40 -25.92 7.05 -1.16
N ILE A 41 -24.77 6.83 -1.79
CA ILE A 41 -24.62 5.92 -2.94
C ILE A 41 -24.35 4.51 -2.41
N TRP A 42 -25.40 3.84 -1.92
CA TRP A 42 -25.33 2.54 -1.21
C TRP A 42 -24.55 1.44 -1.97
N PHE A 43 -24.61 1.44 -3.29
CA PHE A 43 -23.87 0.49 -4.15
C PHE A 43 -22.35 0.70 -4.12
N MET A 44 -21.88 1.93 -3.85
CA MET A 44 -20.46 2.26 -3.71
C MET A 44 -19.96 2.03 -2.27
N ALA A 45 -20.80 2.24 -1.25
CA ALA A 45 -20.42 1.96 0.14
C ALA A 45 -20.11 0.46 0.37
N LEU A 46 -20.89 -0.43 -0.25
CA LEU A 46 -20.66 -1.87 -0.18
C LEU A 46 -19.35 -2.28 -0.87
N SER A 47 -19.00 -1.62 -1.99
CA SER A 47 -17.77 -1.92 -2.72
C SER A 47 -16.51 -1.46 -1.98
N GLN A 48 -16.56 -0.35 -1.23
CA GLN A 48 -15.44 0.14 -0.41
C GLN A 48 -15.01 -0.89 0.64
N ARG A 49 -15.95 -1.41 1.45
CA ARG A 49 -15.64 -2.38 2.51
C ARG A 49 -15.10 -3.69 1.94
N VAL A 50 -15.63 -4.13 0.80
CA VAL A 50 -15.18 -5.32 0.10
C VAL A 50 -13.72 -5.16 -0.37
N ILE A 51 -13.35 -3.99 -0.94
CA ILE A 51 -11.96 -3.71 -1.34
C ILE A 51 -11.02 -3.80 -0.14
N LEU A 52 -11.39 -3.20 1.00
CA LEU A 52 -10.58 -3.26 2.22
C LEU A 52 -10.41 -4.69 2.73
N TYR A 53 -11.47 -5.50 2.75
CA TYR A 53 -11.38 -6.90 3.18
C TYR A 53 -10.52 -7.73 2.23
N ILE A 54 -10.65 -7.55 0.92
CA ILE A 54 -9.80 -8.22 -0.06
C ILE A 54 -8.33 -7.82 0.14
N ALA A 55 -8.06 -6.52 0.31
CA ALA A 55 -6.71 -6.02 0.58
C ALA A 55 -6.11 -6.65 1.84
N ALA A 56 -6.87 -6.67 2.95
CA ALA A 56 -6.44 -7.26 4.21
C ALA A 56 -6.16 -8.77 4.07
N VAL A 57 -7.06 -9.52 3.43
CA VAL A 57 -6.89 -10.96 3.20
C VAL A 57 -5.67 -11.25 2.32
N LEU A 58 -5.45 -10.47 1.26
CA LEU A 58 -4.27 -10.60 0.41
C LEU A 58 -2.97 -10.34 1.18
N VAL A 59 -2.95 -9.31 2.02
CA VAL A 59 -1.79 -9.01 2.88
C VAL A 59 -1.57 -10.14 3.89
N ILE A 60 -2.60 -10.64 4.56
CA ILE A 60 -2.46 -11.72 5.55
C ILE A 60 -1.99 -13.03 4.90
N ILE A 61 -2.61 -13.44 3.79
CA ILE A 61 -2.23 -14.67 3.08
C ILE A 61 -0.80 -14.57 2.57
N SER A 62 -0.39 -13.41 2.06
CA SER A 62 0.99 -13.20 1.62
C SER A 62 1.99 -13.19 2.76
N LEU A 63 1.63 -12.62 3.92
CA LEU A 63 2.44 -12.72 5.13
C LEU A 63 2.68 -14.18 5.52
N LEU A 64 1.60 -14.95 5.67
CA LEU A 64 1.67 -16.37 6.05
C LEU A 64 2.44 -17.21 5.02
N GLY A 65 2.19 -17.00 3.73
CA GLY A 65 2.85 -17.71 2.64
C GLY A 65 4.35 -17.42 2.56
N MET A 66 4.75 -16.16 2.73
CA MET A 66 6.17 -15.79 2.77
C MET A 66 6.88 -16.29 4.03
N MET A 67 6.20 -16.30 5.18
CA MET A 67 6.74 -16.90 6.42
C MET A 67 6.97 -18.40 6.23
N TRP A 68 6.02 -19.12 5.61
CA TRP A 68 6.16 -20.55 5.37
C TRP A 68 7.24 -20.89 4.33
N ALA A 69 7.41 -20.02 3.32
CA ALA A 69 8.41 -20.21 2.26
C ALA A 69 9.86 -19.93 2.71
N LYS A 70 10.06 -19.18 3.80
CA LYS A 70 11.39 -18.77 4.26
C LYS A 70 11.79 -19.60 5.49
N LYS A 71 12.95 -20.25 5.41
CA LYS A 71 13.56 -20.93 6.57
C LYS A 71 14.02 -19.98 7.69
N ASP A 72 14.12 -18.69 7.38
CA ASP A 72 14.60 -17.63 8.27
C ASP A 72 13.51 -16.56 8.34
N LEU A 73 12.75 -16.61 9.43
CA LEU A 73 11.61 -15.73 9.69
C LEU A 73 12.05 -14.27 9.79
N GLY A 74 13.20 -14.01 10.40
CA GLY A 74 13.75 -12.66 10.51
C GLY A 74 14.03 -12.02 9.15
N LYS A 75 14.64 -12.79 8.22
CA LYS A 75 14.82 -12.32 6.81
C LYS A 75 13.50 -12.13 6.07
N ALA A 76 12.45 -12.88 6.40
CA ALA A 76 11.13 -12.70 5.79
C ALA A 76 10.52 -11.36 6.26
N LEU A 77 10.51 -11.13 7.57
CA LEU A 77 10.00 -9.91 8.19
C LEU A 77 10.77 -8.66 7.74
N GLN A 78 12.11 -8.71 7.65
CA GLN A 78 12.91 -7.61 7.09
C GLN A 78 12.53 -7.31 5.64
N SER A 79 12.39 -8.35 4.81
CA SER A 79 11.99 -8.18 3.40
C SER A 79 10.60 -7.58 3.28
N MET A 80 9.67 -7.95 4.17
CA MET A 80 8.33 -7.38 4.21
C MET A 80 8.37 -5.93 4.64
N GLY A 81 9.07 -5.62 5.74
CA GLY A 81 9.23 -4.26 6.23
C GLY A 81 9.75 -3.33 5.14
N LEU A 82 10.79 -3.74 4.40
CA LEU A 82 11.28 -2.99 3.25
C LEU A 82 10.22 -2.81 2.14
N MET A 83 9.45 -3.87 1.84
CA MET A 83 8.37 -3.80 0.85
C MET A 83 7.20 -2.90 1.28
N THR A 84 6.97 -2.72 2.58
CA THR A 84 6.00 -1.75 3.11
C THR A 84 6.58 -0.33 3.14
N LEU A 85 7.87 -0.19 3.47
CA LEU A 85 8.54 1.09 3.60
C LEU A 85 8.69 1.82 2.28
N ILE A 86 8.97 1.11 1.18
CA ILE A 86 9.10 1.73 -0.15
C ILE A 86 7.83 2.51 -0.53
N PRO A 87 6.63 1.89 -0.58
CA PRO A 87 5.40 2.62 -0.88
C PRO A 87 5.07 3.65 0.20
N GLY A 88 5.39 3.39 1.49
CA GLY A 88 5.26 4.40 2.55
C GLY A 88 6.11 5.65 2.30
N PHE A 89 7.37 5.49 1.88
CA PHE A 89 8.27 6.59 1.58
C PHE A 89 7.86 7.34 0.31
N ILE A 90 7.43 6.63 -0.73
CA ILE A 90 6.85 7.24 -1.94
C ILE A 90 5.61 8.05 -1.57
N SER A 91 4.72 7.49 -0.75
CA SER A 91 3.52 8.19 -0.27
C SER A 91 3.86 9.43 0.54
N LEU A 92 4.91 9.38 1.37
CA LEU A 92 5.41 10.53 2.11
C LEU A 92 5.94 11.63 1.18
N LEU A 93 6.71 11.26 0.15
CA LEU A 93 7.17 12.22 -0.87
C LEU A 93 5.98 12.85 -1.62
N VAL A 94 5.00 12.06 -2.02
CA VAL A 94 3.77 12.55 -2.68
C VAL A 94 2.97 13.45 -1.74
N THR A 95 2.94 13.14 -0.45
CA THR A 95 2.21 13.96 0.53
C THR A 95 2.93 15.29 0.79
N LEU A 96 4.26 15.30 0.84
CA LEU A 96 5.06 16.51 1.09
C LEU A 96 5.19 17.42 -0.13
N TYR A 97 5.39 16.84 -1.31
CA TYR A 97 5.69 17.60 -2.54
C TYR A 97 4.59 17.48 -3.60
N GLY A 98 3.71 16.50 -3.50
CA GLY A 98 2.74 16.21 -4.54
C GLY A 98 1.67 17.27 -4.65
N GLN A 99 1.30 17.98 -3.58
CA GLN A 99 0.36 19.09 -3.67
C GLN A 99 0.90 20.22 -4.55
N ASP A 100 2.12 20.69 -4.28
CA ASP A 100 2.74 21.78 -5.03
C ASP A 100 2.94 21.39 -6.51
N VAL A 101 3.45 20.18 -6.76
CA VAL A 101 3.66 19.67 -8.12
C VAL A 101 2.33 19.49 -8.87
N PHE A 102 1.29 18.99 -8.20
CA PHE A 102 -0.03 18.78 -8.80
C PHE A 102 -0.71 20.12 -9.11
N MET A 103 -0.63 21.09 -8.20
CA MET A 103 -1.16 22.44 -8.41
C MET A 103 -0.39 23.17 -9.50
N GLU A 104 0.93 23.07 -9.55
CA GLU A 104 1.75 23.64 -10.63
C GLU A 104 1.36 23.03 -11.99
N TYR A 105 1.13 21.72 -12.05
CA TYR A 105 0.74 21.05 -13.30
C TYR A 105 -0.67 21.44 -13.76
N ILE A 106 -1.62 21.53 -12.83
CA ILE A 106 -3.02 21.82 -13.13
C ILE A 106 -3.21 23.28 -13.53
N THR A 107 -2.58 24.22 -12.83
CA THR A 107 -2.68 25.66 -13.10
C THR A 107 -2.12 26.06 -14.46
N ARG A 108 -1.32 25.20 -15.12
CA ARG A 108 -0.88 25.39 -16.52
C ARG A 108 -2.03 25.31 -17.53
N TYR A 109 -3.19 24.79 -17.16
CA TYR A 109 -4.33 24.66 -18.06
C TYR A 109 -5.48 25.60 -17.68
N GLU A 110 -6.01 26.37 -18.63
CA GLU A 110 -7.08 27.36 -18.36
C GLU A 110 -8.38 26.76 -17.81
N TRP A 111 -8.68 25.48 -18.08
CA TRP A 111 -9.87 24.80 -17.54
C TRP A 111 -9.77 24.55 -16.03
N SER A 112 -8.56 24.62 -15.46
CA SER A 112 -8.32 24.33 -14.05
C SER A 112 -8.83 25.39 -13.08
N THR A 113 -8.86 26.68 -13.47
CA THR A 113 -9.31 27.77 -12.58
C THR A 113 -10.76 27.64 -12.16
N ARG A 114 -11.59 26.95 -12.95
CA ARG A 114 -12.98 26.63 -12.56
C ARG A 114 -13.08 25.44 -11.59
N LEU A 115 -12.10 24.55 -11.61
CA LEU A 115 -12.06 23.35 -10.78
C LEU A 115 -11.20 23.54 -9.53
N GLU A 116 -10.39 24.59 -9.46
CA GLU A 116 -9.54 24.93 -8.32
C GLU A 116 -10.24 24.86 -6.96
N PRO A 117 -11.46 25.41 -6.75
CA PRO A 117 -12.14 25.28 -5.46
C PRO A 117 -12.51 23.82 -5.15
N VAL A 118 -12.91 23.02 -6.14
CA VAL A 118 -13.25 21.61 -5.97
C VAL A 118 -11.99 20.79 -5.65
N ILE A 119 -10.89 21.08 -6.34
CA ILE A 119 -9.59 20.44 -6.12
C ILE A 119 -9.06 20.78 -4.73
N ASN A 120 -9.16 22.04 -4.30
CA ASN A 120 -8.72 22.45 -2.97
C ASN A 120 -9.54 21.80 -1.86
N ILE A 121 -10.87 21.71 -2.00
CA ILE A 121 -11.71 20.98 -1.04
C ILE A 121 -11.31 19.51 -0.97
N TYR A 122 -11.10 18.88 -2.13
CA TYR A 122 -10.69 17.48 -2.22
C TYR A 122 -9.32 17.22 -1.59
N LEU A 123 -8.34 18.10 -1.85
CA LEU A 123 -7.01 18.01 -1.25
C LEU A 123 -7.09 18.19 0.28
N GLN A 124 -7.86 19.16 0.76
CA GLN A 124 -8.04 19.39 2.20
C GLN A 124 -8.69 18.20 2.92
N SER A 125 -9.65 17.50 2.30
CA SER A 125 -10.28 16.33 2.89
C SER A 125 -9.42 15.06 2.81
N SER A 126 -8.70 14.87 1.70
CA SER A 126 -7.96 13.64 1.41
C SER A 126 -6.54 13.61 2.00
N LEU A 127 -5.86 14.76 2.09
CA LEU A 127 -4.48 14.84 2.61
C LEU A 127 -4.32 14.29 4.04
N PRO A 128 -5.20 14.59 5.02
CA PRO A 128 -5.10 14.03 6.36
C PRO A 128 -5.16 12.50 6.37
N LYS A 129 -6.01 11.89 5.53
CA LYS A 129 -6.13 10.42 5.45
C LYS A 129 -4.91 9.79 4.78
N LEU A 130 -4.37 10.43 3.74
CA LEU A 130 -3.10 10.03 3.12
C LEU A 130 -1.93 10.10 4.12
N TRP A 131 -1.91 11.11 4.99
CA TRP A 131 -0.94 11.20 6.10
C TRP A 131 -1.07 10.02 7.06
N ILE A 132 -2.29 9.71 7.51
CA ILE A 132 -2.53 8.58 8.42
C ILE A 132 -2.10 7.26 7.78
N LEU A 133 -2.45 7.05 6.51
CA LEU A 133 -2.04 5.85 5.76
C LEU A 133 -0.51 5.77 5.63
N THR A 134 0.11 6.86 5.22
CA THR A 134 1.57 6.97 5.06
C THR A 134 2.27 6.62 6.36
N MET A 135 1.85 7.25 7.46
CA MET A 135 2.41 6.97 8.79
C MET A 135 2.17 5.53 9.20
N SER A 136 1.00 4.95 8.90
CA SER A 136 0.70 3.55 9.18
C SER A 136 1.62 2.60 8.41
N PHE A 137 1.87 2.84 7.12
CA PHE A 137 2.80 2.03 6.33
C PHE A 137 4.25 2.18 6.82
N VAL A 138 4.67 3.40 7.14
CA VAL A 138 6.01 3.66 7.66
C VAL A 138 6.20 2.95 9.01
N VAL A 139 5.28 3.14 9.96
CA VAL A 139 5.34 2.50 11.27
C VAL A 139 5.31 0.98 11.14
N LEU A 140 4.36 0.42 10.38
CA LEU A 140 4.29 -1.02 10.16
C LEU A 140 5.57 -1.57 9.53
N GLY A 141 6.08 -0.88 8.51
CA GLY A 141 7.30 -1.24 7.82
C GLY A 141 8.53 -1.23 8.73
N VAL A 142 8.70 -0.18 9.55
CA VAL A 142 9.77 -0.08 10.56
C VAL A 142 9.63 -1.19 11.59
N VAL A 143 8.43 -1.41 12.14
CA VAL A 143 8.18 -2.45 13.16
C VAL A 143 8.52 -3.84 12.62
N LEU A 144 8.04 -4.19 11.42
CA LEU A 144 8.36 -5.47 10.77
C LEU A 144 9.87 -5.62 10.55
N PHE A 145 10.54 -4.54 10.13
CA PHE A 145 11.98 -4.56 9.90
C PHE A 145 12.77 -4.78 11.19
N ILE A 146 12.44 -4.04 12.27
CA ILE A 146 13.10 -4.15 13.58
C ILE A 146 12.87 -5.53 14.19
N ILE A 147 11.62 -6.02 14.22
CA ILE A 147 11.33 -7.37 14.71
C ILE A 147 12.13 -8.39 13.90
N GLY A 148 12.18 -8.24 12.58
CA GLY A 148 12.97 -9.10 11.72
C GLY A 148 14.47 -9.05 11.98
N MET A 149 15.03 -7.91 12.43
CA MET A 149 16.41 -7.81 12.93
C MET A 149 16.60 -8.56 14.24
N LEU A 150 15.75 -8.29 15.24
CA LEU A 150 15.85 -8.89 16.57
C LEU A 150 15.73 -10.42 16.54
N MET A 151 14.96 -10.99 15.61
CA MET A 151 14.83 -12.44 15.47
C MET A 151 16.02 -13.14 14.79
N ARG A 152 16.98 -12.39 14.26
CA ARG A 152 18.20 -12.94 13.62
C ARG A 152 19.41 -12.95 14.57
N GLU A 153 19.34 -12.17 15.64
CA GLU A 153 20.30 -12.17 16.75
C GLU A 153 20.01 -13.34 17.69
#